data_AF-A0A377B998-F1
#
_entry.id   AF-A0A377B998-F1
#
_cell.length_a   1.000
_cell.length_b   1.000
_cell.length_c   1.000
_cell.angle_alpha   90.00
_cell.angle_beta   90.00
_cell.angle_gamma   90.00
#
_symmetry.space_group_name_H-M   'P 1'
#
loop_
_entity.id
_entity.type
_entity.pdbx_description
1 polymer ?
#
loop_
_entity_poly.entity_id
_entity_poly.type
_entity_poly.pdbx_seq_one_letter_code
_entity_poly.pdbx_strand_id
1 'polypeptide(L)'
;MQQARHEQPPVNVSELETMHRLVTAENFDENAVRAQAEKMANEQIARQVEMAKVRNQMYRLLTPEQQAVFKRETSTTNGAVA
;
A
#
# COMPACT_ATOMS: atom_id res chain seq x y z
N MET A 1 -2.07 10.78 -16.00
CA MET A 1 -1.79 9.71 -15.01
C MET A 1 -0.38 9.77 -14.40
N GLN A 2 0.60 10.52 -14.96
CA GLN A 2 1.96 10.59 -14.39
C GLN A 2 2.13 11.66 -13.29
N GLN A 3 1.22 12.64 -13.21
CA GLN A 3 1.34 13.79 -12.29
C GLN A 3 1.09 13.43 -10.82
N ALA A 4 0.12 12.55 -10.51
CA ALA A 4 -0.18 12.19 -9.11
C ALA A 4 0.90 11.35 -8.41
N ARG A 5 1.86 10.79 -9.16
CA ARG A 5 2.94 9.95 -8.59
C ARG A 5 4.17 10.75 -8.13
N HIS A 6 4.22 12.05 -8.44
CA HIS A 6 5.40 12.89 -8.18
C HIS A 6 5.28 13.76 -6.93
N GLU A 7 4.11 13.85 -6.29
CA GLU A 7 3.91 14.79 -5.18
C GLU A 7 4.19 14.18 -3.80
N GLN A 8 4.18 12.85 -3.66
CA GLN A 8 4.45 12.20 -2.39
C GLN A 8 5.37 10.98 -2.56
N PRO A 9 6.48 10.89 -1.80
CA PRO A 9 7.31 9.70 -1.81
C PRO A 9 6.48 8.47 -1.41
N PRO A 10 6.79 7.28 -1.96
CA PRO A 10 6.02 6.05 -1.70
C PRO A 10 6.01 5.65 -0.22
N VAL A 11 6.90 6.24 0.59
CA VAL A 11 7.00 6.06 2.03
C VAL A 11 7.18 7.43 2.68
N ASN A 12 6.40 7.71 3.74
CA ASN A 12 6.53 8.93 4.52
C ASN A 12 7.74 8.80 5.48
N VAL A 13 8.88 9.37 5.10
CA VAL A 13 10.14 9.25 5.84
C VAL A 13 10.02 9.82 7.26
N SER A 14 9.24 10.91 7.43
CA SER A 14 9.01 11.52 8.75
C SER A 14 8.30 10.57 9.72
N GLU A 15 7.40 9.72 9.20
CA GLU A 15 6.71 8.72 10.01
C GLU A 15 7.62 7.55 10.41
N LEU A 16 8.57 7.18 9.55
CA LEU A 16 9.58 6.18 9.89
C LEU A 16 10.54 6.70 10.97
N GLU A 17 10.98 7.96 10.87
CA GLU A 17 11.81 8.58 11.90
C GLU A 17 11.09 8.68 13.24
N THR A 18 9.79 8.99 13.21
CA THR A 18 8.95 9.03 14.41
C THR A 18 8.81 7.65 15.04
N MET A 19 8.53 6.63 14.24
CA MET A 19 8.49 5.25 14.72
C MET A 19 9.84 4.79 15.28
N HIS A 20 10.94 5.12 14.61
CA HIS A 20 12.29 4.80 15.08
C HIS A 20 12.57 5.41 16.46
N ARG A 21 12.22 6.69 16.66
CA ARG A 21 12.35 7.36 17.96
C ARG A 21 11.55 6.68 19.07
N LEU A 22 10.33 6.21 18.78
CA LEU A 22 9.50 5.49 19.75
C LEU A 22 10.09 4.12 20.10
N VAL A 23 10.67 3.41 19.11
CA VAL A 23 11.28 2.09 19.32
C VAL A 23 12.60 2.17 20.08
N THR A 24 13.37 3.26 19.91
CA THR A 24 14.65 3.46 20.61
C THR A 24 14.53 4.27 21.90
N ALA A 25 13.32 4.60 22.35
CA ALA A 25 13.11 5.35 23.58
C ALA A 25 13.54 4.52 24.80
N GLU A 26 14.01 5.19 25.86
CA GLU A 26 14.45 4.55 27.11
C GLU A 26 13.31 3.77 27.77
N ASN A 27 12.08 4.31 27.72
CA ASN A 27 10.86 3.65 28.17
C ASN A 27 9.93 3.42 26.98
N PHE A 28 9.43 2.19 26.85
CA PHE A 28 8.52 1.84 25.78
C PHE A 28 7.11 2.39 26.04
N ASP A 29 6.62 3.23 25.12
CA ASP A 29 5.24 3.73 25.14
C ASP A 29 4.41 3.00 24.09
N GLU A 30 3.70 1.95 24.52
CA GLU A 30 2.85 1.13 23.65
C GLU A 30 1.76 1.98 22.97
N ASN A 31 1.19 2.95 23.68
CA ASN A 31 0.10 3.76 23.16
C ASN A 31 0.60 4.68 22.04
N ALA A 32 1.77 5.30 22.23
CA ALA A 32 2.39 6.12 21.19
C ALA A 32 2.77 5.29 19.96
N VAL A 33 3.32 4.08 20.14
CA VAL A 33 3.64 3.16 19.04
C VAL A 33 2.39 2.75 18.28
N ARG A 34 1.31 2.40 18.98
CA ARG A 34 0.02 2.05 18.39
C ARG A 34 -0.55 3.19 17.55
N ALA A 35 -0.57 4.41 18.11
CA ALA A 35 -1.06 5.59 17.40
C ALA A 35 -0.24 5.89 16.13
N GLN A 36 1.10 5.76 16.20
CA GLN A 36 1.96 5.95 15.05
C GLN A 36 1.74 4.86 13.98
N ALA A 37 1.54 3.60 14.39
CA ALA A 37 1.24 2.50 13.49
C ALA A 37 -0.11 2.66 12.79
N GLU A 38 -1.15 3.09 13.51
CA GLU A 38 -2.47 3.38 12.95
C GLU A 38 -2.41 4.49 11.89
N LYS A 39 -1.64 5.55 12.17
CA LYS A 39 -1.41 6.65 11.22
C LYS A 39 -0.78 6.14 9.92
N MET A 40 0.33 5.39 10.03
CA MET A 40 1.02 4.80 8.88
C MET A 40 0.12 3.82 8.10
N ALA A 41 -0.69 3.03 8.81
CA ALA A 41 -1.63 2.09 8.21
C ALA A 41 -2.72 2.82 7.41
N ASN A 42 -3.27 3.91 7.94
CA ASN A 42 -4.27 4.71 7.25
C ASN A 42 -3.74 5.29 5.93
N GLU A 43 -2.52 5.83 5.93
CA GLU A 43 -1.89 6.30 4.69
C GLU A 43 -1.69 5.16 3.69
N GLN A 44 -1.26 3.99 4.16
CA GLN A 44 -1.05 2.82 3.31
C GLN A 44 -2.35 2.30 2.70
N ILE A 45 -3.42 2.27 3.48
CA ILE A 45 -4.77 1.89 3.02
C ILE A 45 -5.22 2.86 1.93
N ALA A 46 -5.09 4.18 2.14
CA ALA A 46 -5.47 5.18 1.15
C ALA A 46 -4.75 4.96 -0.19
N ARG A 47 -3.43 4.71 -0.15
CA ARG A 47 -2.63 4.38 -1.35
C ARG A 47 -3.09 3.09 -2.02
N GLN A 48 -3.36 2.04 -1.25
CA GLN A 48 -3.82 0.75 -1.79
C GLN A 48 -5.17 0.90 -2.49
N VAL A 49 -6.10 1.65 -1.90
CA VAL A 49 -7.41 1.93 -2.49
C VAL A 49 -7.25 2.70 -3.81
N GLU A 50 -6.40 3.73 -3.85
CA GLU A 50 -6.19 4.49 -5.08
C GLU A 50 -5.55 3.66 -6.18
N MET A 51 -4.54 2.85 -5.83
CA MET A 51 -3.94 1.90 -6.76
C MET A 51 -4.95 0.85 -7.24
N ALA A 52 -5.84 0.36 -6.39
CA ALA A 52 -6.90 -0.58 -6.76
C ALA A 52 -7.88 0.04 -7.76
N LYS A 53 -8.26 1.31 -7.57
CA LYS A 53 -9.10 2.05 -8.53
C LYS A 53 -8.42 2.17 -9.90
N VAL A 54 -7.15 2.59 -9.93
CA VAL A 54 -6.39 2.70 -11.19
C VAL A 54 -6.26 1.33 -11.88
N ARG A 55 -5.95 0.28 -11.12
CA ARG A 55 -5.89 -1.10 -11.65
C ARG A 55 -7.23 -1.55 -12.22
N ASN A 56 -8.35 -1.20 -11.57
CA ASN A 56 -9.69 -1.49 -12.08
C ASN A 56 -9.99 -0.74 -13.39
N GLN A 57 -9.62 0.54 -13.47
CA GLN A 57 -9.75 1.32 -14.71
C GLN A 57 -8.95 0.68 -15.85
N MET A 58 -7.70 0.30 -15.59
CA MET A 58 -6.85 -0.40 -16.57
C MET A 58 -7.45 -1.74 -16.99
N TYR A 59 -7.97 -2.52 -16.04
CA TYR A 59 -8.61 -3.81 -16.32
C TYR A 59 -9.79 -3.68 -17.28
N ARG A 60 -10.59 -2.61 -17.14
CA ARG A 60 -11.75 -2.34 -18.02
C ARG A 60 -11.36 -1.96 -19.45
N LEU A 61 -10.09 -1.61 -19.71
CA LEU A 61 -9.58 -1.33 -21.06
C LEU A 61 -9.11 -2.60 -21.80
N LEU A 62 -8.96 -3.72 -21.09
CA LEU A 62 -8.54 -4.99 -21.67
C LEU A 62 -9.68 -5.64 -22.46
N THR A 63 -9.33 -6.37 -23.52
CA THR A 63 -10.28 -7.21 -24.24
C THR A 63 -10.76 -8.39 -23.37
N PRO A 64 -11.90 -9.02 -23.69
CA PRO A 64 -12.39 -10.18 -22.93
C PRO A 64 -11.36 -11.31 -22.80
N GLU A 65 -10.58 -11.59 -23.85
CA GLU A 65 -9.54 -12.61 -23.86
C GLU A 65 -8.38 -12.22 -22.92
N GLN A 66 -7.95 -10.96 -22.98
CA GLN A 66 -6.91 -10.42 -22.09
C GLN A 66 -7.36 -10.45 -20.62
N GLN A 67 -8.63 -10.15 -20.35
CA GLN A 67 -9.21 -10.25 -19.01
C GLN A 67 -9.23 -11.68 -18.46
N ALA A 68 -9.51 -12.67 -19.33
CA ALA A 68 -9.52 -14.08 -18.96
C ALA A 68 -8.11 -14.59 -18.62
N VAL A 69 -7.10 -14.20 -19.41
CA VAL A 69 -5.69 -14.49 -19.13
C VAL A 69 -5.26 -13.83 -17.81
N PHE A 70 -5.55 -12.53 -17.64
CA PHE A 70 -5.19 -11.80 -16.42
C PHE A 70 -5.74 -12.47 -15.16
N LYS A 71 -7.02 -12.86 -15.16
CA LYS A 71 -7.67 -13.56 -14.03
C LYS A 71 -6.99 -14.90 -13.72
N ARG A 72 -6.63 -15.68 -14.75
CA ARG A 72 -5.97 -16.98 -14.58
C ARG A 72 -4.60 -16.84 -13.91
N GLU A 73 -3.77 -15.91 -14.39
CA GLU A 73 -2.44 -15.67 -13.82
C GLU A 73 -2.52 -15.23 -12.36
N THR A 74 -3.43 -14.30 -12.03
CA THR A 74 -3.59 -13.82 -10.64
C THR A 74 -4.04 -14.91 -9.67
N SER A 75 -4.83 -15.90 -10.11
CA SER A 75 -5.24 -17.03 -9.28
C SER A 75 -4.10 -18.01 -9.02
N THR A 76 -3.22 -18.22 -10.01
CA THR A 76 -2.06 -19.12 -9.88
C THR A 76 -0.99 -18.53 -8.97
N THR A 77 -0.74 -17.22 -9.03
CA THR A 77 0.25 -16.57 -8.17
C THR A 77 -0.17 -16.59 -6.69
N ASN A 78 -1.45 -16.39 -6.37
CA ASN A 78 -1.94 -16.44 -4.98
C ASN A 78 -1.92 -17.85 -4.37
N GLY A 79 -1.89 -18.90 -5.20
CA GLY A 79 -1.75 -20.29 -4.74
C GLY A 79 -0.32 -20.74 -4.44
N ALA A 80 0.70 -19.95 -4.82
CA ALA A 80 2.11 -20.29 -4.63
C ALA A 80 2.76 -19.61 -3.42
N VAL A 81 2.00 -18.81 -2.66
CA VAL A 81 2.48 -18.07 -1.47
C VAL A 81 1.79 -18.53 -0.17
N ALA A 82 1.10 -19.67 -0.20
CA ALA A 82 0.56 -20.37 0.96
C ALA A 82 1.28 -21.70 1.15
#